data_AF-A0A7C2TME5-F1
#
_entry.id   AF-A0A7C2TME5-F1
#
_cell.length_a   1.000
_cell.length_b   1.000
_cell.length_c   1.000
_cell.angle_alpha   90.00
_cell.angle_beta   90.00
_cell.angle_gamma   90.00
#
_symmetry.space_group_name_H-M   'P 1'
#
loop_
_entity.id
_entity.type
_entity.pdbx_description
1 polymer ?
#
loop_
_entity_poly.entity_id
_entity_poly.type
_entity_poly.pdbx_seq_one_letter_code
_entity_poly.pdbx_strand_id
1 'polypeptide(L)' 'AIRSAAMLLSHIGQNGSAELVEQAIQNVTGRGIRTKDLGGDATTDDFGRAILQEVSRLMPKK' A
#
# COMPACT_ATOMS: atom_id res chain seq x y z
N ALA A 1 -9.73 -1.91 1.99
CA ALA A 1 -9.81 -0.43 2.13
C ALA A 1 -8.71 0.29 1.34
N ILE A 2 -7.42 0.07 1.63
CA ILE A 2 -6.31 0.82 1.00
C ILE A 2 -6.30 0.68 -0.54
N ARG A 3 -6.45 -0.55 -1.07
CA ARG A 3 -6.55 -0.77 -2.53
C ARG A 3 -7.77 -0.06 -3.16
N SER A 4 -8.89 0.02 -2.44
CA SER A 4 -10.06 0.79 -2.88
C SER A 4 -9.77 2.30 -2.95
N ALA A 5 -8.96 2.83 -2.03
CA ALA A 5 -8.50 4.22 -2.10
C ALA A 5 -7.60 4.47 -3.32
N ALA A 6 -6.72 3.52 -3.67
CA ALA A 6 -5.93 3.60 -4.91
C ALA A 6 -6.84 3.62 -6.16
N MET A 7 -7.88 2.79 -6.20
CA MET A 7 -8.87 2.82 -7.28
C MET A 7 -9.61 4.17 -7.35
N LEU A 8 -9.99 4.74 -6.20
CA LEU A 8 -10.61 6.07 -6.14
C LEU A 8 -9.66 7.15 -6.67
N LEU A 9 -8.39 7.14 -6.27
CA LEU A 9 -7.38 8.08 -6.75
C LEU A 9 -7.25 8.02 -8.27
N SER A 10 -7.19 6.82 -8.84
CA SER A 10 -7.16 6.66 -10.31
C SER A 10 -8.44 7.21 -10.95
N HIS A 11 -9.61 6.92 -10.37
CA HIS A 11 -10.90 7.39 -10.88
C HIS A 11 -11.01 8.92 -10.93
N ILE A 12 -10.41 9.63 -9.96
CA ILE A 12 -10.40 11.11 -9.92
C ILE A 12 -9.19 11.73 -10.66
N GLY A 13 -8.44 10.95 -11.45
CA GLY A 13 -7.32 11.42 -12.25
C GLY A 13 -5.98 11.56 -11.50
N GLN A 14 -5.90 11.13 -10.24
CA GLN A 14 -4.68 11.13 -9.43
C GLN A 14 -3.83 9.86 -9.67
N ASN A 15 -3.51 9.57 -10.94
CA ASN A 15 -2.89 8.31 -11.36
C ASN A 15 -1.52 8.06 -10.70
N GLY A 16 -0.64 9.08 -10.59
CA GLY A 16 0.65 8.90 -9.93
C GLY A 16 0.53 8.54 -8.44
N SER A 17 -0.47 9.09 -7.75
CA SER A 17 -0.75 8.72 -6.36
C SER A 17 -1.34 7.30 -6.25
N ALA A 18 -2.21 6.93 -7.19
CA ALA A 18 -2.78 5.58 -7.25
C ALA A 18 -1.71 4.52 -7.48
N GLU A 19 -0.82 4.74 -8.45
CA GLU A 19 0.32 3.88 -8.76
C GLU A 19 1.26 3.73 -7.56
N LEU A 20 1.56 4.83 -6.87
CA LEU A 20 2.42 4.80 -5.68
C LEU A 20 1.81 3.92 -4.58
N VAL A 21 0.52 4.06 -4.29
CA VAL A 21 -0.18 3.24 -3.29
C VAL A 21 -0.23 1.76 -3.70
N GLU A 22 -0.55 1.47 -4.97
CA GLU A 22 -0.61 0.09 -5.44
C GLU A 22 0.77 -0.58 -5.44
N GLN A 23 1.82 0.15 -5.83
CA GLN A 23 3.20 -0.33 -5.75
C GLN A 23 3.62 -0.60 -4.30
N ALA A 24 3.22 0.26 -3.35
CA ALA A 24 3.49 0.02 -1.94
C ALA A 24 2.79 -1.25 -1.42
N ILE A 25 1.52 -1.49 -1.81
CA ILE A 25 0.80 -2.72 -1.49
C ILE A 25 1.53 -3.95 -2.05
N GLN A 26 1.95 -3.90 -3.31
CA GLN A 26 2.67 -5.00 -3.96
C GLN A 26 4.01 -5.28 -3.27
N ASN A 27 4.80 -4.25 -2.94
CA ASN A 27 6.10 -4.43 -2.28
C ASN A 27 5.97 -4.98 -0.86
N VAL A 28 4.98 -4.53 -0.08
CA VAL A 28 4.74 -5.01 1.29
C VAL A 28 4.24 -6.46 1.27
N THR A 29 3.22 -6.76 0.47
CA THR A 29 2.71 -8.13 0.34
C THR A 29 3.74 -9.08 -0.27
N GLY A 30 4.54 -8.62 -1.23
CA GLY A 30 5.64 -9.37 -1.84
C GLY A 30 6.75 -9.75 -0.86
N ARG A 31 6.97 -8.93 0.18
CA ARG A 31 7.87 -9.25 1.31
C ARG A 31 7.28 -10.22 2.33
N GLY A 32 6.06 -10.70 2.12
CA GLY A 32 5.38 -11.63 3.03
C GLY A 32 4.63 -10.98 4.18
N ILE A 33 4.64 -9.65 4.29
CA ILE A 33 3.84 -8.93 5.29
C ILE A 33 2.38 -8.96 4.84
N ARG A 34 1.62 -9.90 5.39
CA ARG A 34 0.21 -10.17 5.05
C ARG A 34 -0.59 -10.34 6.33
N THR A 35 -1.84 -9.88 6.31
CA THR A 35 -2.79 -10.11 7.39
C THR A 35 -3.25 -11.57 7.42
N LYS A 36 -3.89 -11.99 8.52
CA LYS A 36 -4.36 -13.37 8.73
C LYS A 36 -5.27 -13.92 7.64
N ASP A 37 -6.18 -13.09 7.13
CA ASP A 37 -7.07 -13.43 6.02
C ASP A 37 -6.34 -13.65 4.68
N LEU A 38 -5.13 -13.10 4.54
CA LEU A 38 -4.25 -13.28 3.38
C LEU A 38 -3.14 -14.32 3.64
N GLY A 39 -3.26 -15.12 4.71
CA GLY A 39 -2.33 -16.20 5.04
C GLY A 39 -1.00 -15.75 5.66
N GLY A 40 -0.94 -14.57 6.26
CA GLY A 40 0.20 -14.14 7.08
C GLY A 40 -0.17 -13.89 8.54
N ASP A 41 0.76 -13.35 9.32
CA ASP A 41 0.58 -13.14 10.76
C ASP A 41 0.45 -11.66 11.15
N ALA A 42 0.53 -10.74 10.19
CA ALA A 42 0.49 -9.31 10.48
C ALA A 42 -0.90 -8.89 11.00
N THR A 43 -0.92 -7.98 11.97
CA THR A 43 -2.15 -7.28 12.33
C THR A 43 -2.50 -6.21 11.30
N THR A 44 -3.73 -5.67 11.35
CA THR A 44 -4.12 -4.52 10.53
C THR A 44 -3.19 -3.32 10.74
N ASP A 45 -2.76 -3.08 11.97
CA ASP A 45 -1.84 -1.98 12.31
C ASP A 45 -0.43 -2.23 11.76
N ASP A 46 0.07 -3.46 11.84
CA ASP A 46 1.37 -3.83 11.25
C ASP A 46 1.35 -3.64 9.74
N PHE A 47 0.29 -4.12 9.09
CA PHE A 47 0.12 -3.98 7.65
C PHE A 47 0.01 -2.49 7.26
N GLY A 48 -0.82 -1.71 7.96
CA GLY A 48 -0.98 -0.28 7.72
C GLY A 48 0.34 0.51 7.88
N ARG A 49 1.11 0.23 8.94
CA ARG A 49 2.44 0.83 9.15
C ARG A 49 3.42 0.47 8.04
N ALA A 50 3.47 -0.80 7.64
CA ALA A 50 4.35 -1.25 6.57
C ALA A 50 4.03 -0.55 5.23
N ILE A 51 2.74 -0.38 4.91
CA ILE A 51 2.30 0.36 3.72
C ILE A 51 2.71 1.83 3.82
N LEU A 52 2.50 2.49 4.96
CA LEU A 52 2.87 3.90 5.16
C LEU A 52 4.38 4.13 4.99
N GLN A 53 5.20 3.25 5.57
CA GLN A 53 6.65 3.31 5.43
C GLN A 53 7.08 3.13 3.97
N GLU A 54 6.45 2.20 3.26
CA GLU A 54 6.76 1.91 1.87
C GLU A 54 6.35 3.06 0.94
N VAL A 55 5.17 3.65 1.14
CA VAL A 55 4.74 4.89 0.46
C VAL A 55 5.77 5.99 0.66
N SER A 56 6.18 6.23 1.91
CA SER A 56 7.16 7.26 2.26
C SER A 56 8.52 7.03 1.61
N ARG A 57 8.91 5.77 1.40
CA ARG A 57 10.14 5.37 0.71
C ARG A 57 10.06 5.59 -0.80
N LEU A 58 8.90 5.35 -1.41
CA LEU A 58 8.67 5.51 -2.85
C LEU A 58 8.45 6.96 -3.27
N MET A 59 7.97 7.81 -2.36
CA MET A 59 7.79 9.23 -2.63
C MET A 59 9.13 9.89 -3.01
N PRO A 60 9.19 10.65 -4.12
CA PRO A 60 10.39 11.37 -4.49
C PRO A 60 10.75 12.39 -3.39
N LYS A 61 12.03 12.43 -3.03
CA LYS A 61 12.54 13.47 -2.13
C LYS A 61 12.45 14.82 -2.86
N LYS A 62 11.92 15.83 -2.17
CA LYS A 62 11.98 17.22 -2.63
C LYS A 62 13.41 17.72 -2.67
#